data_AF-A0A4Z0EIX7-F1
#
_entry.id   AF-A0A4Z0EIX7-F1
#
_cell.length_a   1.000
_cell.length_b   1.000
_cell.length_c   1.000
_cell.angle_alpha   90.00
_cell.angle_beta   90.00
_cell.angle_gamma   90.00
#
_symmetry.space_group_name_H-M   'P 1'
#
loop_
_entity.id
_entity.type
_entity.pdbx_description
1 polymer ?
#
loop_
_entity_poly.entity_id
_entity_poly.type
_entity_poly.pdbx_seq_one_letter_code
_entity_poly.pdbx_strand_id
1 'polypeptide(L)' 'MLLLTVAAGLFPVLVRSTLNPAWNLTIYNAASSHKSLGIMLTIAAIGVPLVAIYTGFVFWVFRGKVRLDDASY' A
#
# COMPACT_ATOMS: atom_id res chain seq x y z
N MET A 1 -6.26 -9.79 -7.44
CA MET A 1 -7.12 -9.35 -8.56
C MET A 1 -8.38 -8.65 -8.08
N LEU A 2 -9.15 -9.21 -7.14
CA LEU A 2 -10.38 -8.59 -6.60
C LEU A 2 -10.17 -7.17 -6.04
N LEU A 3 -9.08 -6.94 -5.30
CA LEU A 3 -8.77 -5.60 -4.77
C LEU A 3 -8.55 -4.56 -5.88
N LEU A 4 -7.85 -4.94 -6.95
CA LEU A 4 -7.57 -4.05 -8.08
C LEU A 4 -8.84 -3.71 -8.86
N THR A 5 -9.73 -4.69 -9.07
CA THR A 5 -11.00 -4.46 -9.77
C THR A 5 -11.94 -3.55 -8.98
N VAL A 6 -11.99 -3.69 -7.65
CA VAL A 6 -12.78 -2.79 -6.80
C VAL A 6 -12.22 -1.38 -6.84
N ALA A 7 -10.90 -1.22 -6.73
CA ALA A 7 -10.26 0.08 -6.81
C ALA A 7 -10.50 0.77 -8.17
N ALA A 8 -10.40 0.03 -9.28
CA ALA A 8 -10.68 0.54 -10.61
C ALA A 8 -12.15 0.94 -10.81
N GLY A 9 -13.10 0.19 -10.23
CA GLY A 9 -14.53 0.51 -10.31
C GLY A 9 -14.96 1.70 -9.45
N LEU A 10 -14.22 2.02 -8.40
CA LEU A 10 -14.50 3.18 -7.53
C LEU A 10 -13.92 4.48 -8.06
N PHE A 11 -12.82 4.44 -8.84
CA PHE A 11 -12.22 5.65 -9.41
C PHE A 11 -13.25 6.44 -10.26
N PRO A 12 -13.44 7.76 -10.04
CA PRO A 12 -12.66 8.69 -9.21
C PRO A 12 -13.22 8.97 -7.80
N VAL A 13 -14.31 8.29 -7.39
CA VAL A 13 -15.01 8.50 -6.11
C VAL A 13 -14.57 7.44 -5.10
N LEU A 14 -13.79 7.85 -4.10
CA LEU A 14 -13.31 6.96 -3.04
C LEU A 14 -14.44 6.55 -2.10
N VAL A 15 -15.32 7.50 -1.74
CA VAL A 15 -16.47 7.25 -0.87
C VAL A 15 -17.68 7.99 -1.42
N ARG A 16 -18.72 7.24 -1.79
CA ARG A 16 -19.99 7.79 -2.27
C ARG A 16 -20.86 8.20 -1.09
N SER A 17 -21.38 9.42 -1.12
CA SER A 17 -22.37 9.88 -0.16
C SER A 17 -23.75 9.30 -0.49
N THR A 18 -24.47 8.85 0.54
CA THR A 18 -25.85 8.34 0.43
C THR A 18 -26.90 9.44 0.55
N LEU A 19 -26.54 10.61 1.06
CA LEU A 19 -27.45 11.74 1.32
C LEU A 19 -27.49 12.71 0.13
N ASN A 20 -26.32 13.02 -0.45
CA ASN A 20 -26.23 13.95 -1.57
C ASN A 20 -25.00 13.63 -2.45
N PRO A 21 -25.18 13.43 -3.77
CA PRO A 21 -24.07 13.20 -4.71
C PRO A 21 -23.00 14.31 -4.72
N ALA A 22 -23.34 15.54 -4.34
CA ALA A 22 -22.40 16.65 -4.26
C ALA A 22 -21.35 16.49 -3.14
N TRP A 23 -21.59 15.61 -2.15
CA TRP A 23 -20.67 15.34 -1.03
C TRP A 23 -19.87 14.05 -1.21
N ASN A 24 -19.78 13.56 -2.44
CA ASN A 24 -18.90 12.44 -2.76
C ASN A 24 -17.44 12.80 -2.45
N LEU A 25 -16.74 11.92 -1.75
CA LEU A 25 -15.31 12.04 -1.51
C LEU A 25 -14.58 11.53 -2.77
N THR A 26 -13.98 12.47 -3.48
CA THR A 26 -13.26 12.24 -4.74
C THR A 26 -11.77 12.45 -4.52
N ILE A 27 -10.94 11.95 -5.43
CA ILE A 27 -9.50 12.17 -5.38
C ILE A 27 -9.10 13.66 -5.36
N TYR A 28 -9.96 14.54 -5.89
CA TYR A 28 -9.67 15.97 -6.02
C TYR A 28 -10.01 16.76 -4.77
N ASN A 29 -11.06 16.36 -4.03
CA ASN A 29 -11.47 17.04 -2.80
C ASN A 29 -10.88 16.41 -1.53
N ALA A 30 -10.49 15.14 -1.59
CA ALA A 30 -9.95 14.40 -0.45
C ALA A 30 -8.42 14.43 -0.37
N ALA A 31 -7.75 14.97 -1.40
CA ALA A 31 -6.28 15.06 -1.41
C ALA A 31 -5.78 16.11 -0.40
N SER A 32 -4.64 15.79 0.23
CA SER A 32 -3.88 16.76 1.03
C SER A 32 -3.28 17.86 0.15
N SER A 33 -2.77 18.92 0.77
CA SER A 33 -2.11 20.02 0.05
C SER A 33 -0.94 19.52 -0.79
N HIS A 34 -0.72 20.14 -1.96
CA HIS A 34 0.33 19.75 -2.92
C HIS A 34 1.72 19.64 -2.29
N LYS A 35 2.06 20.54 -1.37
CA LYS A 35 3.34 20.52 -0.66
C LYS A 35 3.48 19.27 0.22
N SER A 36 2.46 18.94 1.01
CA SER A 36 2.48 17.77 1.89
C SER A 36 2.49 16.47 1.08
N LEU A 37 1.69 16.42 0.00
CA LEU A 37 1.64 15.28 -0.90
C LEU A 37 3.00 15.02 -1.57
N GLY A 38 3.68 16.09 -2.03
CA GLY A 38 5.02 15.98 -2.61
C GLY A 38 6.07 15.48 -1.62
N ILE A 39 6.05 15.96 -0.37
CA ILE A 39 6.96 15.49 0.68
C ILE A 39 6.73 13.99 0.96
N MET A 40 5.47 13.57 1.13
CA MET A 40 5.13 12.18 1.38
C MET A 40 5.52 11.28 0.20
N LEU A 41 5.36 11.75 -1.04
CA LEU A 41 5.79 11.04 -2.24
C LEU A 41 7.31 10.81 -2.24
N THR A 42 8.11 11.83 -1.91
CA THR A 42 9.57 11.70 -1.84
C THR A 42 9.99 10.67 -0.79
N ILE A 43 9.36 10.70 0.39
CA ILE A 43 9.62 9.74 1.46
C ILE A 43 9.25 8.32 1.01
N ALA A 44 8.06 8.14 0.44
CA ALA A 44 7.62 6.84 -0.05
C ALA A 44 8.51 6.32 -1.19
N ALA A 45 8.93 7.19 -2.12
CA ALA A 45 9.77 6.83 -3.25
C ALA A 45 11.14 6.29 -2.83
N ILE A 46 11.67 6.73 -1.69
CA ILE A 46 12.95 6.23 -1.14
C ILE A 46 12.71 5.07 -0.15
N GLY A 47 11.71 5.21 0.73
CA GLY A 47 11.43 4.25 1.79
C GLY A 47 10.92 2.91 1.27
N VAL A 48 10.00 2.92 0.30
CA VAL A 48 9.43 1.69 -0.29
C VAL A 48 10.50 0.79 -0.91
N PRO A 49 11.39 1.26 -1.82
CA PRO A 49 12.42 0.39 -2.39
C PRO A 49 13.41 -0.09 -1.35
N LEU A 50 13.78 0.74 -0.36
CA LEU A 50 14.70 0.33 0.72
C LEU A 50 14.11 -0.84 1.52
N VAL A 51 12.85 -0.73 1.94
CA VAL A 51 12.15 -1.79 2.68
C VAL A 51 12.01 -3.03 1.80
N ALA A 52 11.62 -2.88 0.53
CA ALA A 52 11.47 -4.01 -0.39
C ALA A 52 12.80 -4.78 -0.60
N ILE A 53 13.92 -4.06 -0.72
CA ILE A 53 15.26 -4.66 -0.82
C ILE A 53 15.59 -5.43 0.44
N TYR A 54 15.42 -4.82 1.62
CA TYR A 54 15.70 -5.47 2.89
C TYR A 54 14.84 -6.72 3.09
N THR A 55 13.53 -6.61 2.88
CA THR A 55 12.60 -7.74 2.99
C THR A 55 12.97 -8.84 1.99
N GLY A 56 13.28 -8.49 0.74
CA GLY A 56 13.73 -9.45 -0.27
C GLY A 56 15.03 -10.16 0.11
N PHE A 57 16.00 -9.42 0.65
CA PHE A 57 17.26 -9.99 1.14
C PHE A 57 17.03 -10.97 2.29
N VAL A 58 16.21 -10.61 3.29
CA VAL A 58 15.88 -11.49 4.42
C VAL A 58 15.23 -12.78 3.92
N PHE A 59 14.24 -12.70 3.03
CA PHE A 59 13.62 -13.89 2.45
C PHE A 59 14.60 -14.73 1.65
N TRP A 60 15.58 -14.11 0.99
CA TRP A 60 16.62 -14.82 0.26
C TRP A 60 17.62 -15.52 1.19
N VAL A 61 18.04 -14.87 2.28
CA VAL A 61 18.98 -15.41 3.28
C VAL A 61 18.37 -16.59 4.02
N PHE A 62 17.12 -16.46 4.49
CA PHE A 62 16.42 -17.52 5.21
C PHE A 62 15.73 -18.52 4.27
N ARG A 63 16.06 -18.50 2.97
CA ARG A 63 15.54 -19.46 2.00
C ARG A 63 16.18 -20.82 2.23
N GLY A 64 15.53 -21.65 3.02
CA GLY A 64 15.94 -23.03 3.28
C GLY A 64 14.82 -23.82 3.95
N LYS A 65 14.84 -25.14 3.82
CA LYS A 65 13.92 -26.00 4.57
C LYS A 65 14.39 -26.05 6.03
N VAL A 66 13.49 -25.78 6.97
CA VAL A 66 13.75 -26.02 8.39
C VAL A 66 13.94 -27.52 8.55
N ARG A 67 15.13 -27.97 8.99
CA ARG A 67 15.36 -29.36 9.37
C ARG A 67 14.96 -29.49 10.83
N LEU A 68 14.08 -30.44 11.12
CA LEU A 68 13.78 -30.84 12.47
C LEU A 68 15.01 -31.60 12.99
N ASP A 69 15.64 -31.06 14.02
CA ASP A 69 16.68 -31.74 14.79
C ASP A 69 16.02 -32.40 16.01
N ASP A 70 16.72 -33.31 16.70
CA ASP A 70 16.17 -34.04 17.88
C ASP A 70 15.75 -33.11 19.04
N ALA A 71 16.09 -31.82 18.97
CA ALA A 71 15.64 -30.77 19.89
C ALA A 71 14.35 -30.04 19.47
N SER A 72 13.68 -30.47 18.38
CA SER A 72 12.37 -29.95 18.00
C SER A 72 11.29 -30.55 18.91
N TYR A 73 10.71 -29.71 19.79
CA TYR A 73 9.57 -30.09 20.65
C TYR A 73 8.32 -30.47 19.86
#